data_AF-V8N504-F1
#
_entry.id   AF-V8N504-F1
#
_cell.length_a   1.000
_cell.length_b   1.000
_cell.length_c   1.000
_cell.angle_alpha   90.00
_cell.angle_beta   90.00
_cell.angle_gamma   90.00
#
_symmetry.space_group_name_H-M   'P 1'
#
loop_
_entity.id
_entity.type
_entity.pdbx_description
1 polymer ?
#
loop_
_entity_poly.entity_id
_entity_poly.type
_entity_poly.pdbx_seq_one_letter_code
_entity_poly.pdbx_strand_id
1 'polypeptide(L)' 'KPTTGLVAITLALHFCDVVDIAGFGYPSSDDKKQSIHYYEHITSSGHNVSHEALAIKQMLELGLVKNLTYF' A
#
# COMPACT_ATOMS: atom_id res chain seq x y z
N LYS A 1 -12.60 1.38 6.74
CA LYS A 1 -11.95 2.71 6.81
C LYS A 1 -10.63 2.63 6.06
N PRO A 2 -10.34 3.56 5.13
CA PRO A 2 -9.08 3.56 4.40
C PRO A 2 -7.88 3.74 5.35
N THR A 3 -6.74 3.14 5.02
CA THR A 3 -5.47 3.44 5.68
C THR A 3 -5.05 4.88 5.38
N THR A 4 -4.25 5.47 6.27
CA THR A 4 -3.62 6.75 6.01
C THR A 4 -2.77 6.70 4.72
N GLY A 5 -2.17 5.55 4.40
CA GLY A 5 -1.42 5.33 3.16
C GLY A 5 -2.28 5.52 1.91
N LEU A 6 -3.46 4.91 1.84
CA LEU A 6 -4.35 5.07 0.68
C LEU A 6 -4.90 6.50 0.55
N VAL A 7 -5.20 7.15 1.68
CA VAL A 7 -5.58 8.57 1.69
C VAL A 7 -4.43 9.44 1.15
N ALA A 8 -3.19 9.17 1.54
CA ALA A 8 -2.01 9.89 1.06
C ALA A 8 -1.76 9.70 -0.43
N ILE A 9 -1.90 8.48 -0.96
CA ILE A 9 -1.81 8.20 -2.41
C ILE A 9 -2.87 9.01 -3.16
N THR A 10 -4.12 8.97 -2.69
CA THR A 10 -5.22 9.70 -3.34
C THR A 10 -4.95 11.21 -3.34
N LEU A 11 -4.46 11.76 -2.22
CA LEU A 11 -4.08 13.16 -2.15
C LEU A 11 -2.94 13.48 -3.13
N ALA A 12 -1.87 12.68 -3.16
CA ALA A 12 -0.74 12.92 -4.06
C ALA A 12 -1.17 12.95 -5.54
N LEU A 13 -2.08 12.06 -5.96
CA LEU A 13 -2.61 12.03 -7.33
C LEU A 13 -3.39 13.31 -7.72
N HIS A 14 -3.88 14.11 -6.76
CA HIS A 14 -4.55 15.38 -7.04
C HIS A 14 -3.61 16.59 -7.03
N PHE A 15 -2.39 16.43 -6.50
CA PHE A 15 -1.47 17.56 -6.23
C PHE A 15 -0.10 17.42 -6.88
N CYS A 16 0.29 16.24 -7.34
CA CYS A 16 1.59 15.95 -7.92
C CYS A 16 1.46 15.49 -9.37
N ASP A 17 2.38 15.93 -10.23
CA ASP A 17 2.46 15.46 -11.62
C ASP A 17 2.95 14.00 -11.73
N VAL A 18 3.79 13.59 -10.77
CA VAL A 18 4.37 12.24 -10.69
C VAL A 18 4.25 11.75 -9.25
N VAL A 19 3.81 10.50 -9.10
CA VAL A 19 3.65 9.87 -7.79
C VAL A 19 4.42 8.55 -7.75
N ASP A 20 5.44 8.51 -6.90
CA ASP A 20 6.16 7.31 -6.53
C ASP A 20 5.71 6.85 -5.13
N ILE A 21 5.55 5.54 -4.95
CA ILE A 21 5.17 4.92 -3.67
C ILE A 21 6.25 3.94 -3.20
N ALA A 22 6.42 3.82 -1.88
CA ALA A 22 7.35 2.88 -1.27
C ALA A 22 6.74 2.28 0.02
N GLY A 23 7.07 1.03 0.32
CA GLY A 23 6.56 0.35 1.52
C GLY A 23 5.10 -0.10 1.41
N PHE A 24 4.57 -0.20 0.19
CA PHE A 24 3.21 -0.71 -0.08
C PHE A 24 3.24 -2.13 -0.61
N GLY A 25 2.76 -3.06 0.21
CA GLY A 25 2.66 -4.47 -0.09
C GLY A 25 2.25 -5.18 1.20
N TYR A 26 1.12 -5.90 1.16
CA TYR A 26 0.60 -6.58 2.33
C TYR A 26 0.79 -8.09 2.16
N PRO A 27 1.42 -8.79 3.13
CA PRO A 27 1.44 -10.25 3.12
C PRO A 27 0.01 -10.80 3.11
N SER A 28 -0.14 -12.04 2.63
CA SER A 28 -1.43 -12.71 2.68
C SER A 28 -1.94 -12.72 4.12
N SER A 29 -3.24 -12.51 4.32
CA SER A 29 -3.87 -12.53 5.64
C SER A 29 -3.63 -13.83 6.42
N ASP A 30 -3.32 -14.90 5.69
CA ASP A 30 -3.00 -16.23 6.22
C ASP A 30 -1.54 -16.37 6.68
N ASP A 31 -0.63 -15.51 6.22
CA ASP A 31 0.78 -15.53 6.59
C ASP A 31 1.04 -14.67 7.84
N LYS A 32 0.76 -15.28 8.99
CA LYS A 32 0.99 -14.65 10.31
C LYS A 32 2.47 -14.57 10.71
N LYS A 33 3.40 -15.06 9.87
CA LYS A 33 4.84 -14.99 10.18
C LYS A 33 5.48 -13.71 9.65
N GLN A 34 4.85 -13.03 8.70
CA GLN A 34 5.39 -11.82 8.10
C GLN A 34 4.85 -10.57 8.80
N SER A 35 5.77 -9.67 9.20
CA SER A 35 5.39 -8.37 9.76
C SER A 35 4.85 -7.44 8.66
N ILE A 36 3.81 -6.68 8.99
CA ILE A 36 3.22 -5.63 8.14
C ILE A 36 3.93 -4.28 8.31
N HIS A 37 4.72 -4.09 9.37
CA HIS A 37 5.53 -2.88 9.60
C HIS A 37 7.01 -3.21 9.48
N TYR A 38 7.79 -2.31 8.87
CA TYR A 38 9.21 -2.54 8.63
C TYR A 38 10.11 -2.36 9.87
N TYR A 39 9.61 -1.70 10.92
CA TYR A 39 10.38 -1.35 12.12
C TYR A 39 9.97 -2.14 13.38
N GLU A 40 8.83 -2.83 13.35
CA GLU A 40 8.28 -3.56 14.50
C GLU A 40 7.54 -4.81 14.01
N HIS A 41 7.51 -5.86 14.82
CA HIS A 41 6.83 -7.12 14.49
C HIS A 41 5.33 -7.05 14.82
N ILE A 42 4.54 -6.58 13.86
CA ILE A 42 3.07 -6.53 13.92
C ILE A 42 2.53 -7.29 12.71
N THR A 43 1.52 -8.13 12.90
CA THR A 43 0.99 -9.02 11.84
C THR A 43 -0.45 -8.69 11.42
N SER A 44 -1.06 -7.67 12.03
CA SER A 44 -2.43 -7.26 11.73
C SER A 44 -2.55 -5.74 11.65
N SER A 45 -3.18 -5.23 10.60
CA SER A 45 -3.63 -3.84 10.53
C SER A 45 -5.11 -3.82 10.90
N GLY A 46 -5.58 -2.86 11.71
CA GLY A 46 -7.01 -2.69 12.02
C GLY A 46 -7.88 -2.25 10.83
N HIS A 47 -7.43 -2.52 9.60
CA HIS A 47 -7.98 -2.08 8.33
C HIS A 47 -8.15 -3.26 7.36
N ASN A 48 -9.05 -3.13 6.39
CA ASN A 48 -9.16 -4.10 5.29
C ASN A 48 -8.14 -3.74 4.21
N VAL A 49 -6.89 -4.17 4.40
CA VAL A 49 -5.78 -3.90 3.49
C VAL A 49 -5.86 -4.68 2.18
N SER A 50 -6.64 -5.77 2.12
CA SER A 50 -6.81 -6.58 0.89
C SER A 50 -7.47 -5.78 -0.23
N HIS A 51 -8.47 -4.96 0.08
CA HIS A 51 -9.13 -4.10 -0.93
C HIS A 51 -8.22 -2.96 -1.39
N GLU A 52 -7.43 -2.39 -0.47
CA GLU A 52 -6.49 -1.31 -0.81
C GLU A 52 -5.35 -1.84 -1.68
N ALA A 53 -4.87 -3.05 -1.41
CA ALA A 53 -3.88 -3.72 -2.23
C ALA A 53 -4.34 -3.89 -3.68
N LEU A 54 -5.62 -4.24 -3.90
CA LEU A 54 -6.19 -4.34 -5.24
C LEU A 54 -6.23 -2.98 -5.95
N ALA A 55 -6.65 -1.93 -5.25
CA ALA A 55 -6.68 -0.58 -5.80
C ALA A 55 -5.27 -0.09 -6.18
N ILE A 56 -4.28 -0.29 -5.31
CA ILE A 56 -2.88 0.08 -5.58
C ILE A 56 -2.32 -0.73 -6.75
N LYS A 57 -2.63 -2.03 -6.83
CA LYS A 57 -2.24 -2.87 -7.97
C LYS A 57 -2.79 -2.30 -9.29
N GLN A 58 -4.06 -1.91 -9.33
CA GLN A 58 -4.66 -1.27 -10.51
C GLN A 58 -3.98 0.06 -10.86
N MET A 59 -3.65 0.89 -9.86
CA MET A 59 -2.92 2.15 -10.09
C MET A 59 -1.54 1.91 -10.70
N LEU A 60 -0.82 0.85 -10.28
CA LEU A 60 0.46 0.44 -10.85
C LEU A 60 0.30 -0.06 -12.30
N GLU A 61 -0.69 -0.91 -12.56
CA GLU A 61 -0.98 -1.45 -13.89
C GLU A 61 -1.37 -0.35 -14.90
N LEU A 62 -2.07 0.68 -14.44
CA LEU A 62 -2.43 1.86 -15.25
C LEU A 62 -1.31 2.89 -15.37
N GLY A 63 -0.18 2.70 -14.67
CA GLY A 63 0.93 3.66 -14.66
C GLY A 63 0.63 4.98 -13.95
N LEU A 64 -0.41 5.02 -13.09
CA LEU A 64 -0.77 6.20 -12.30
C LEU A 64 0.22 6.46 -11.16
N VAL A 65 0.83 5.40 -10.65
CA VAL A 65 1.88 5.45 -9.63
C VAL A 65 3.00 4.47 -10.01
N LYS A 66 4.20 4.69 -9.50
CA LYS A 66 5.33 3.75 -9.63
C LYS A 66 5.78 3.27 -8.24
N ASN A 67 6.05 1.98 -8.13
CA ASN A 67 6.57 1.41 -6.88
C ASN A 67 8.11 1.46 -6.87
N LEU A 68 8.68 2.02 -5.81
CA LEU A 68 10.12 2.09 -5.57
C LEU A 68 10.66 0.91 -4.75
N THR A 69 9.77 0.14 -4.13
CA THR A 69 10.10 -1.05 -3.35
C THR A 69 9.74 -2.31 -4.12
N TYR A 70 10.73 -3.17 -4.39
CA TYR A 70 10.48 -4.51 -4.91
C TYR A 70 9.95 -5.42 -3.79
N PHE A 71 8.85 -6.13 -4.04
CA PHE A 71 8.34 -7.21 -3.19
C PHE A 71 8.53 -8.54 -3.91
#